data_AF-A0A7V9ZF68-F1
#
_entry.id   AF-A0A7V9ZF68-F1
#
_cell.length_a   1.000
_cell.length_b   1.000
_cell.length_c   1.000
_cell.angle_alpha   90.00
_cell.angle_beta   90.00
_cell.angle_gamma   90.00
#
_symmetry.space_group_name_H-M   'P 1'
#
loop_
_entity.id
_entity.type
_entity.pdbx_description
1 polymer ?
#
loop_
_entity_poly.entity_id
_entity_poly.type
_entity_poly.pdbx_seq_one_letter_code
_entity_poly.pdbx_strand_id
1 'polypeptide(L)' 'RLDRELGTIAVGKRADMVVIDGDPLRSIREIRNVRAVITGGRMYDARSLWRRIGVAP' A
#
# COMPACT_ATOMS: atom_id res chain seq x y z
N ARG A 1 -15.75 2.14 -15.52
CA ARG A 1 -15.92 0.67 -15.25
C ARG A 1 -14.94 0.21 -14.18
N LEU A 2 -13.68 0.67 -14.22
CA LEU A 2 -12.65 0.38 -13.21
C LEU A 2 -12.97 0.93 -11.80
N ASP A 3 -13.69 2.05 -11.71
CA ASP A 3 -14.03 2.70 -10.43
C ASP A 3 -14.96 1.86 -9.54
N ARG A 4 -15.64 0.86 -10.12
CA ARG A 4 -16.43 -0.12 -9.34
C ARG A 4 -15.53 -1.14 -8.64
N GLU A 5 -14.30 -1.31 -9.10
CA GLU A 5 -13.36 -2.32 -8.59
C GLU A 5 -12.24 -1.70 -7.74
N LEU A 6 -11.82 -0.45 -8.03
CA LEU A 6 -10.64 0.19 -7.45
C LEU A 6 -10.88 1.66 -7.05
N GLY A 7 -9.86 2.29 -6.46
CA GLY A 7 -9.80 3.73 -6.19
C GLY A 7 -10.36 4.19 -4.84
N THR A 8 -11.11 3.35 -4.14
CA THR A 8 -11.56 3.61 -2.76
C THR A 8 -11.57 2.33 -1.94
N ILE A 9 -11.50 2.47 -0.62
CA ILE A 9 -11.70 1.35 0.32
C ILE A 9 -13.20 1.21 0.58
N ALA A 10 -13.82 0.20 0.00
CA ALA A 10 -15.24 -0.10 0.17
C ALA A 10 -15.51 -1.59 0.00
N VAL A 11 -16.57 -2.09 0.63
CA VAL A 11 -17.01 -3.50 0.50
C VAL A 11 -17.34 -3.80 -0.96
N GLY A 12 -16.98 -4.99 -1.43
CA GLY A 12 -17.19 -5.44 -2.81
C GLY A 12 -16.11 -4.98 -3.81
N LYS A 13 -15.19 -4.11 -3.40
CA LYS A 13 -14.02 -3.73 -4.20
C LYS A 13 -12.87 -4.71 -4.02
N ARG A 14 -11.89 -4.63 -4.92
CA ARG A 14 -10.65 -5.40 -4.79
C ARG A 14 -9.89 -4.97 -3.54
N ALA A 15 -9.29 -5.93 -2.86
CA ALA A 15 -8.43 -5.69 -1.71
C ALA A 15 -7.03 -5.25 -2.17
N ASP A 16 -6.96 -4.07 -2.77
CA ASP A 16 -5.72 -3.43 -3.21
C ASP A 16 -5.54 -2.13 -2.40
N MET A 17 -4.55 -2.11 -1.50
CA MET A 17 -4.30 -0.99 -0.58
C MET A 17 -2.86 -0.98 -0.06
N VAL A 18 -2.43 0.16 0.48
CA VAL A 18 -1.13 0.32 1.14
C VAL A 18 -1.32 0.77 2.58
N VAL A 19 -0.45 0.30 3.46
CA VAL A 19 -0.39 0.74 4.86
C VAL A 19 0.82 1.67 5.01
N ILE A 20 0.55 2.90 5.47
CA ILE A 20 1.56 3.93 5.65
C ILE A 20 1.82 4.10 7.15
N ASP A 21 3.10 4.10 7.53
CA ASP A 21 3.56 4.43 8.87
C ASP A 21 3.87 5.94 8.93
N GLY A 22 2.83 6.73 9.20
CA GLY A 22 2.87 8.18 9.13
C GLY A 22 1.50 8.77 8.79
N ASP A 23 1.41 10.09 8.69
CA ASP A 23 0.17 10.80 8.36
C ASP A 23 0.31 11.59 7.04
N PRO A 24 -0.21 11.05 5.92
CA PRO A 24 -0.21 11.71 4.62
C PRO A 24 -0.99 13.03 4.58
N LEU A 25 -1.96 13.23 5.49
CA LEU A 25 -2.75 14.46 5.55
C LEU A 25 -1.94 15.61 6.15
N ARG A 26 -0.96 15.30 7.01
CA ARG A 26 -0.01 16.29 7.54
C ARG A 26 1.14 16.57 6.59
N SER A 27 1.61 15.55 5.87
CA SER A 27 2.67 15.67 4.88
C SER A 27 2.54 14.59 3.82
N ILE A 28 2.36 14.99 2.56
CA ILE A 28 2.25 14.04 1.44
C ILE A 28 3.53 13.20 1.24
N ARG A 29 4.67 13.60 1.82
CA ARG A 29 5.91 12.82 1.75
C ARG A 29 5.80 11.49 2.52
N GLU A 30 4.92 11.42 3.51
CA GLU A 30 4.70 10.22 4.33
C GLU A 30 4.22 9.02 3.50
N ILE A 31 3.67 9.23 2.29
CA ILE A 31 3.27 8.12 1.41
C ILE A 31 4.43 7.18 1.03
N ARG A 32 5.68 7.62 1.22
CA ARG A 32 6.88 6.78 1.00
C ARG A 32 7.18 5.85 2.18
N ASN A 33 6.64 6.12 3.36
CA ASN A 33 6.83 5.32 4.57
C ASN A 33 5.89 4.12 4.58
N VAL A 34 5.95 3.29 3.53
CA VAL A 34 5.06 2.14 3.36
C VAL A 34 5.50 0.98 4.25
N ARG A 35 4.63 0.55 5.16
CA ARG A 35 4.83 -0.61 6.05
C ARG A 35 4.51 -1.91 5.34
N ALA A 36 3.40 -1.94 4.61
CA ALA A 36 2.88 -3.12 3.92
C ALA A 36 2.09 -2.74 2.67
N VAL A 37 2.06 -3.65 1.70
CA VAL A 37 1.24 -3.56 0.49
C VAL A 37 0.31 -4.76 0.47
N ILE A 38 -0.98 -4.53 0.28
CA ILE A 38 -1.98 -5.58 0.06
C ILE A 38 -2.37 -5.49 -1.41
N THR A 39 -2.20 -6.59 -2.15
CA THR A 39 -2.67 -6.67 -3.54
C THR A 39 -3.31 -8.01 -3.82
N GLY A 40 -4.46 -7.99 -4.51
CA GLY A 40 -5.27 -9.18 -4.74
C GLY A 40 -5.65 -9.92 -3.45
N GLY A 41 -5.80 -9.19 -2.34
CA GLY A 41 -6.07 -9.76 -1.01
C GLY A 41 -4.88 -10.43 -0.32
N ARG A 42 -3.67 -10.34 -0.88
CA ARG A 42 -2.45 -10.88 -0.28
C ARG A 42 -1.61 -9.75 0.30
N MET A 43 -1.19 -9.89 1.56
CA MET A 43 -0.34 -8.91 2.24
C MET A 43 1.14 -9.23 2.03
N TYR A 44 1.92 -8.19 1.77
CA TYR A 44 3.37 -8.23 1.64
C TYR A 44 4.01 -7.17 2.55
N ASP A 45 5.02 -7.59 3.32
CA ASP A 45 5.85 -6.68 4.10
C ASP A 45 6.80 -5.92 3.18
N ALA A 46 6.69 -4.58 3.16
CA ALA A 46 7.42 -3.75 2.21
C ALA A 46 8.93 -3.81 2.44
N ARG A 47 9.38 -3.76 3.70
CA ARG A 47 10.81 -3.86 4.07
C ARG A 47 11.42 -5.18 3.58
N SER A 48 10.68 -6.28 3.66
CA SER A 48 11.12 -7.58 3.17
C SER A 48 11.21 -7.64 1.65
N LEU A 49 10.30 -6.98 0.92
CA LEU A 49 10.39 -6.85 -0.54
C LEU A 49 11.61 -6.03 -0.97
N TRP A 50 11.84 -4.86 -0.37
CA TRP A 50 12.99 -4.01 -0.67
C TRP A 50 14.33 -4.73 -0.47
N ARG A 51 14.47 -5.45 0.65
CA ARG A 51 15.65 -6.28 0.92
C ARG A 51 15.88 -7.37 -0.13
N ARG A 52 14.81 -8.01 -0.62
CA ARG A 52 14.91 -9.07 -1.65
C ARG A 52 15.44 -8.54 -2.99
N ILE A 53 15.21 -7.27 -3.28
CA ILE A 53 15.69 -6.63 -4.52
C ILE A 53 16.96 -5.79 -4.31
N GLY A 54 17.62 -5.90 -3.16
CA GLY A 54 18.90 -5.25 -2.89
C GLY A 54 18.82 -3.73 -2.68
N VAL A 55 17.63 -3.20 -2.41
CA VAL A 55 17.45 -1.78 -2.11
C VAL A 55 17.35 -1.61 -0.59
N ALA A 56 18.16 -0.69 -0.06
CA ALA A 56 18.07 -0.29 1.34
C ALA A 56 16.74 0.44 1.57
N PRO A 57 15.88 -0.04 2.49
CA PRO A 57 14.61 0.59 2.82
C PRO A 57 14.78 1.89 3.61
#